data_AF-A0A1U8JZG1-F1
#
_entry.id   AF-A0A1U8JZG1-F1
#
_cell.length_a   1.000
_cell.length_b   1.000
_cell.length_c   1.000
_cell.angle_alpha   90.00
_cell.angle_beta   90.00
_cell.angle_gamma   90.00
#
_symmetry.space_group_name_H-M   'P 1'
#
loop_
_entity.id
_entity.type
_entity.pdbx_description
1 polymer ?
#
loop_
_entity_poly.entity_id
_entity_poly.type
_entity_poly.pdbx_seq_one_letter_code
_entity_poly.pdbx_strand_id
1 'polypeptide(L)'
;MEGSSSQLFDDDQKSSGASKFLFNLPSRGHLSSTVVSSNLGGMRVYICEHNTSPPESQHIKTNQQNILIRSLMLNDKNGDSSSKDVKAAAEGPRKRAAERVMDSRASAKKANTQEGSSSRAAEKDYHSLTVERLRALLKERGLSSKGKKDELIARLKCVNGSSQKSE
;
A
#
# COMPACT_ATOMS: atom_id res chain seq x y z
N MET A 1 -25.73 23.65 68.15
CA MET A 1 -27.10 23.80 67.64
C MET A 1 -27.01 24.10 66.17
N GLU A 2 -27.80 23.36 65.37
CA GLU A 2 -28.19 23.64 63.98
C GLU A 2 -27.04 23.53 62.95
N GLY A 3 -26.89 22.48 62.15
CA GLY A 3 -27.91 21.72 61.44
C GLY A 3 -28.24 22.45 60.14
N SER A 4 -27.46 22.25 59.07
CA SER A 4 -27.78 22.78 57.73
C SER A 4 -27.28 21.85 56.64
N SER A 5 -28.16 20.91 56.33
CA SER A 5 -28.59 20.46 55.00
C SER A 5 -27.49 20.03 54.01
N SER A 6 -27.13 18.76 54.08
CA SER A 6 -26.72 18.01 52.89
C SER A 6 -27.93 17.90 51.96
N GLN A 7 -28.02 18.78 50.96
CA GLN A 7 -28.90 18.56 49.81
C GLN A 7 -28.41 17.30 49.08
N LEU A 8 -29.06 16.18 49.38
CA LEU A 8 -29.10 15.02 48.51
C LEU A 8 -29.77 15.49 47.22
N PHE A 9 -28.98 15.69 46.17
CA PHE A 9 -29.54 15.75 44.83
C PHE A 9 -29.89 14.32 44.45
N ASP A 10 -31.14 13.93 44.69
CA ASP A 10 -31.78 12.84 43.95
C ASP A 10 -31.82 13.25 42.48
N ASP A 11 -30.76 12.91 41.74
CA ASP A 11 -30.66 13.09 40.28
C ASP A 11 -31.46 11.99 39.58
N ASP A 12 -32.76 11.94 39.82
CA ASP A 12 -33.71 11.21 38.96
C ASP A 12 -34.34 12.18 37.93
N GLN A 13 -33.56 13.18 37.50
CA GLN A 13 -33.83 13.85 36.24
C GLN A 13 -33.51 12.86 35.13
N LYS A 14 -34.55 12.15 34.68
CA LYS A 14 -34.58 11.38 33.44
C LYS A 14 -33.92 12.19 32.33
N SER A 15 -32.63 11.93 32.10
CA SER A 15 -31.80 12.66 31.16
C SER A 15 -32.29 12.33 29.75
N SER A 16 -33.27 13.10 29.30
CA SER A 16 -33.92 12.89 28.03
C SER A 16 -33.02 13.39 26.90
N GLY A 17 -32.77 12.52 25.92
CA GLY A 17 -31.98 12.85 24.73
C GLY A 17 -30.57 12.27 24.75
N ALA A 18 -29.60 13.02 24.20
CA ALA A 18 -28.22 12.57 24.02
C ALA A 18 -27.38 12.66 25.32
N SER A 19 -27.83 13.39 26.34
CA SER A 19 -27.13 13.56 27.62
C SER A 19 -26.88 12.24 28.35
N LYS A 20 -27.78 11.25 28.19
CA LYS A 20 -27.61 9.87 28.69
C LYS A 20 -26.43 9.11 28.08
N PHE A 21 -25.79 9.62 27.03
CA PHE A 21 -24.58 9.03 26.46
C PHE A 21 -23.33 9.88 26.73
N LEU A 22 -23.51 11.04 27.38
CA LEU A 22 -22.47 12.02 27.66
C LEU A 22 -22.23 12.20 29.16
N PHE A 23 -22.95 11.46 30.02
CA PHE A 23 -22.68 11.41 31.45
C PHE A 23 -21.37 10.64 31.71
N ASN A 24 -20.68 10.96 32.80
CA ASN A 24 -19.42 10.31 33.23
C ASN A 24 -18.25 10.37 32.23
N LEU A 25 -18.08 11.50 31.53
CA LEU A 25 -16.87 11.71 30.74
C LEU A 25 -15.61 11.71 31.63
N PRO A 26 -14.47 11.18 31.16
CA PRO A 26 -13.23 11.16 31.93
C PRO A 26 -12.77 12.57 32.32
N SER A 27 -12.79 12.88 33.61
CA SER A 27 -12.31 14.15 34.16
C SER A 27 -10.79 14.12 34.37
N ARG A 28 -10.02 14.26 33.27
CA ARG A 28 -8.54 14.29 33.33
C ARG A 28 -7.93 15.67 33.61
N GLY A 29 -8.74 16.68 33.98
CA GLY A 29 -8.25 18.03 34.26
C GLY A 29 -9.17 18.85 35.17
N HIS A 30 -8.63 19.93 35.72
CA HIS A 30 -9.33 20.87 36.62
C HIS A 30 -9.96 22.03 35.86
N LEU A 31 -10.81 21.74 34.88
CA LEU A 31 -11.53 22.75 34.10
C LEU A 31 -12.84 23.18 34.78
N SER A 32 -12.75 23.54 36.06
CA SER A 32 -13.92 23.94 36.88
C SER A 32 -14.16 25.45 36.89
N SER A 33 -13.16 26.25 36.49
CA SER A 33 -13.29 27.71 36.41
C SER A 33 -13.64 28.13 34.99
N THR A 34 -14.77 28.83 34.85
CA THR A 34 -15.20 29.47 33.61
C THR A 34 -14.65 30.90 33.47
N VAL A 35 -13.83 31.35 34.44
CA VAL A 35 -13.25 32.69 34.42
C VAL A 35 -12.20 32.76 33.33
N VAL A 36 -12.49 33.55 32.29
CA VAL A 36 -11.51 33.93 31.27
C VAL A 36 -10.43 34.72 31.97
N SER A 37 -9.28 34.10 32.22
CA SER A 37 -8.10 34.79 32.75
C SER A 37 -7.76 35.94 31.80
N SER A 38 -7.86 37.18 32.31
CA SER A 38 -7.58 38.43 31.60
C SER A 38 -6.13 38.58 31.15
N ASN A 39 -5.29 37.60 31.48
CA ASN A 39 -3.89 37.56 31.10
C ASN A 39 -3.82 36.76 29.80
N LEU A 40 -4.09 37.39 28.65
CA LEU A 40 -3.72 36.85 27.32
C LEU A 40 -2.18 36.82 27.13
N GLY A 41 -1.43 36.55 28.19
CA GLY A 41 -0.05 36.14 28.11
C GLY A 41 -0.05 34.78 27.44
N GLY A 42 0.02 34.79 26.11
CA GLY A 42 0.08 33.62 25.27
C GLY A 42 1.21 32.67 25.69
N MET A 43 1.29 31.53 25.01
CA MET A 43 2.33 30.53 25.26
C MET A 43 3.69 31.20 25.41
N ARG A 44 4.27 31.14 26.63
CA ARG A 44 5.55 31.78 26.90
C ARG A 44 6.64 31.05 26.14
N VAL A 45 7.52 31.80 25.49
CA VAL A 45 8.70 31.23 24.82
C VAL A 45 9.61 30.64 25.89
N TYR A 46 9.92 29.35 25.77
CA TYR A 46 10.89 28.70 26.63
C TYR A 46 12.30 29.07 26.17
N ILE A 47 13.10 29.64 27.07
CA ILE A 47 14.51 29.96 26.85
C ILE A 47 15.33 28.98 27.69
N CYS A 48 16.13 28.14 27.02
CA CYS A 48 17.01 27.20 27.70
C CYS A 48 18.22 27.95 28.29
N GLU A 49 18.32 28.02 29.61
CA GLU A 49 19.49 28.60 30.29
C GLU A 49 20.64 27.58 30.46
N HIS A 50 20.35 26.29 30.28
CA HIS A 50 21.32 25.20 30.37
C HIS A 50 21.62 24.60 29.00
N ASN A 51 22.76 23.91 28.92
CA ASN A 51 23.16 23.18 27.72
C ASN A 51 22.11 22.10 27.37
N THR A 52 21.55 22.18 26.16
CA THR A 52 20.58 21.22 25.62
C THR A 52 21.19 20.31 24.57
N SER A 53 22.51 20.14 24.57
CA SER A 53 23.14 19.14 23.71
C SER A 53 22.63 17.74 24.11
N PRO A 54 22.37 16.86 23.14
CA PRO A 54 21.97 15.49 23.44
C PRO A 54 23.08 14.77 24.23
N PRO A 55 22.74 13.80 25.10
CA PRO A 55 23.74 13.03 25.82
C PRO A 55 24.75 12.37 24.87
N GLU A 56 26.05 12.47 25.19
CA GLU A 56 27.17 12.08 24.32
C GLU A 56 27.09 10.61 23.82
N SER A 57 26.51 9.71 24.61
CA SER A 57 26.41 8.30 24.26
C SER A 57 25.33 7.96 23.25
N GLN A 58 24.42 8.88 22.95
CA GLN A 58 23.26 8.62 22.10
C GLN A 58 23.40 9.29 20.75
N HIS A 59 23.52 8.47 19.70
CA HIS A 59 23.59 8.94 18.33
C HIS A 59 22.46 8.34 17.49
N ILE A 60 21.63 9.22 16.92
CA ILE A 60 20.60 8.83 15.96
C ILE A 60 21.28 8.66 14.59
N LYS A 61 21.41 7.41 14.13
CA LYS A 61 21.97 7.08 12.82
C LYS A 61 20.90 6.46 11.94
N THR A 62 20.83 6.92 10.69
CA THR A 62 19.98 6.30 9.66
C THR A 62 20.82 5.33 8.85
N ASN A 63 20.34 4.11 8.68
CA ASN A 63 21.01 3.15 7.82
C ASN A 63 20.82 3.55 6.35
N GLN A 64 21.95 3.81 5.69
CA GLN A 64 22.08 4.32 4.32
C GLN A 64 21.74 3.30 3.23
N GLN A 65 21.65 2.01 3.58
CA GLN A 65 21.41 0.95 2.62
C GLN A 65 19.96 0.98 2.15
N ASN A 66 19.78 0.90 0.82
CA ASN A 66 18.47 0.77 0.20
C ASN A 66 17.70 -0.42 0.81
N ILE A 67 16.41 -0.19 1.08
CA ILE A 67 15.54 -1.17 1.74
C ILE A 67 15.46 -2.51 0.98
N LEU A 68 15.48 -2.48 -0.36
CA LEU A 68 15.41 -3.69 -1.19
C LEU A 68 16.67 -4.53 -1.01
N ILE A 69 17.84 -3.91 -1.06
CA ILE A 69 19.13 -4.60 -0.88
C ILE A 69 19.19 -5.22 0.51
N ARG A 70 18.76 -4.48 1.55
CA ARG A 70 18.72 -5.01 2.91
C ARG A 70 17.80 -6.24 3.00
N SER A 71 16.60 -6.16 2.42
CA SER A 71 15.66 -7.28 2.43
C SER A 71 16.21 -8.51 1.73
N LEU A 72 16.84 -8.35 0.56
CA LEU A 72 17.46 -9.47 -0.16
C LEU A 72 18.60 -10.09 0.66
N MET A 73 19.52 -9.28 1.21
CA MET A 73 20.61 -9.78 2.05
C MET A 73 20.12 -10.51 3.31
N LEU A 74 19.00 -10.08 3.91
CA LEU A 74 18.39 -10.79 5.04
C LEU A 74 17.81 -12.15 4.61
N ASN A 75 17.23 -12.24 3.42
CA ASN A 75 16.68 -13.48 2.89
C ASN A 75 17.80 -14.47 2.52
N ASP A 76 18.91 -13.98 1.98
CA ASP A 76 20.06 -14.81 1.60
C ASP A 76 20.74 -15.44 2.83
N LYS A 77 20.86 -14.69 3.94
CA LYS A 77 21.41 -15.19 5.21
C LYS A 77 20.53 -16.24 5.90
N ASN A 78 19.23 -16.27 5.58
CA ASN A 78 18.30 -17.29 6.08
C ASN A 78 18.18 -18.51 5.12
N GLY A 79 18.75 -18.41 3.91
CA GLY A 79 18.63 -19.43 2.85
C GLY A 79 19.57 -20.63 3.01
N ASP A 80 20.60 -20.55 3.86
CA ASP A 80 21.57 -21.63 4.08
C ASP A 80 21.31 -22.43 5.38
N SER A 81 20.17 -22.19 6.05
CA SER A 81 19.78 -22.89 7.29
C SER A 81 18.42 -23.59 7.20
N SER A 82 17.86 -23.79 6.00
CA SER A 82 16.72 -24.70 5.81
C SER A 82 17.08 -25.83 4.84
N SER A 83 17.91 -26.76 5.34
CA SER A 83 17.97 -28.11 4.80
C SER A 83 16.57 -28.73 4.85
N LYS A 84 16.17 -29.34 3.73
CA LYS A 84 14.98 -30.18 3.50
C LYS A 84 14.38 -30.82 4.76
N ASP A 85 13.08 -30.67 4.98
CA ASP A 85 12.06 -31.70 4.75
C ASP A 85 10.71 -31.26 5.33
N VAL A 86 9.65 -31.92 4.87
CA VAL A 86 8.23 -31.79 5.28
C VAL A 86 7.39 -30.83 4.46
N LYS A 87 6.77 -31.43 3.44
CA LYS A 87 5.41 -31.14 2.98
C LYS A 87 4.46 -30.88 4.17
N ALA A 88 4.04 -29.64 4.35
CA ALA A 88 2.83 -29.33 5.11
C ALA A 88 2.22 -27.98 4.68
N ALA A 89 0.97 -28.08 4.25
CA ALA A 89 -0.11 -27.12 4.35
C ALA A 89 0.16 -25.63 4.07
N ALA A 90 -0.45 -25.18 2.97
CA ALA A 90 -0.90 -23.82 2.80
C ALA A 90 -1.71 -23.35 4.03
N GLU A 91 -1.28 -22.27 4.67
CA GLU A 91 -2.16 -21.34 5.38
C GLU A 91 -1.57 -19.94 5.21
N GLY A 92 -2.04 -19.25 4.17
CA GLY A 92 -1.72 -17.85 3.93
C GLY A 92 -2.51 -16.94 4.90
N PRO A 93 -1.94 -15.81 5.34
CA PRO A 93 -2.69 -14.81 6.10
C PRO A 93 -3.78 -14.20 5.23
N ARG A 94 -5.03 -14.50 5.59
CA ARG A 94 -6.27 -14.04 4.97
C ARG A 94 -6.26 -12.51 4.80
N LYS A 95 -6.04 -12.03 3.57
CA LYS A 95 -6.48 -10.70 3.13
C LYS A 95 -7.78 -10.87 2.34
N ARG A 96 -8.77 -10.10 2.76
CA ARG A 96 -10.20 -10.16 2.44
C ARG A 96 -10.48 -10.39 0.96
N ALA A 97 -11.33 -11.37 0.65
CA ALA A 97 -11.95 -11.53 -0.66
C ALA A 97 -12.90 -10.36 -0.90
N ALA A 98 -12.60 -9.52 -1.90
CA ALA A 98 -13.61 -8.71 -2.54
C ALA A 98 -14.28 -9.58 -3.60
N GLU A 99 -15.57 -9.80 -3.37
CA GLU A 99 -16.57 -10.42 -4.24
C GLU A 99 -16.39 -10.03 -5.72
N ARG A 100 -16.30 -11.04 -6.60
CA ARG A 100 -16.47 -10.85 -8.04
C ARG A 100 -17.94 -10.91 -8.36
N VAL A 101 -18.57 -9.75 -8.53
CA VAL A 101 -19.86 -9.66 -9.24
C VAL A 101 -19.53 -9.69 -10.74
N MET A 102 -19.89 -10.80 -11.38
CA MET A 102 -19.99 -10.88 -12.84
C MET A 102 -21.29 -10.19 -13.23
N ASP A 103 -21.21 -9.14 -14.05
CA ASP A 103 -22.35 -8.72 -14.85
C ASP A 103 -21.95 -8.66 -16.32
N SER A 104 -22.40 -9.70 -17.02
CA SER A 104 -22.52 -9.80 -18.45
C SER A 104 -23.64 -8.90 -18.97
N ARG A 105 -23.31 -7.86 -19.76
CA ARG A 105 -24.25 -7.35 -20.78
C ARG A 105 -23.55 -6.61 -21.92
N ALA A 106 -23.86 -7.05 -23.13
CA ALA A 106 -23.43 -6.50 -24.40
C ALA A 106 -23.89 -5.05 -24.64
N SER A 107 -23.16 -4.30 -25.48
CA SER A 107 -23.65 -3.83 -26.80
C SER A 107 -22.91 -2.56 -27.32
N ALA A 108 -22.32 -2.73 -28.51
CA ALA A 108 -22.25 -1.82 -29.66
C ALA A 108 -21.35 -0.55 -29.71
N LYS A 109 -20.73 -0.43 -30.92
CA LYS A 109 -20.46 0.78 -31.75
C LYS A 109 -19.11 1.51 -31.45
N LYS A 110 -18.15 1.76 -32.35
CA LYS A 110 -18.00 1.69 -33.82
C LYS A 110 -16.54 1.36 -34.22
N ALA A 111 -16.41 0.94 -35.47
CA ALA A 111 -15.22 0.75 -36.28
C ALA A 111 -14.27 1.97 -36.39
N ASN A 112 -12.98 1.69 -36.60
CA ASN A 112 -12.24 2.34 -37.68
C ASN A 112 -11.17 1.38 -38.26
N THR A 113 -11.28 1.19 -39.56
CA THR A 113 -10.40 0.45 -40.45
C THR A 113 -9.11 1.24 -40.67
N GLN A 114 -7.95 0.62 -40.52
CA GLN A 114 -6.84 0.86 -41.44
C GLN A 114 -5.90 -0.36 -41.46
N GLU A 115 -6.27 -1.31 -42.31
CA GLU A 115 -5.35 -2.27 -42.93
C GLU A 115 -4.36 -1.46 -43.77
N GLY A 116 -3.11 -1.42 -43.31
CA GLY A 116 -1.98 -0.78 -43.97
C GLY A 116 -0.89 -1.80 -44.20
N SER A 117 -0.99 -2.49 -45.32
CA SER A 117 -0.01 -3.42 -45.85
C SER A 117 1.38 -2.78 -45.95
N SER A 118 2.35 -3.36 -45.24
CA SER A 118 3.77 -3.33 -45.60
C SER A 118 4.35 -4.69 -45.25
N SER A 119 4.02 -5.66 -46.10
CA SER A 119 4.76 -6.89 -46.24
C SER A 119 6.19 -6.56 -46.68
N ARG A 120 7.17 -7.09 -45.95
CA ARG A 120 8.61 -7.19 -46.32
C ARG A 120 9.48 -5.94 -46.14
N ALA A 121 9.61 -5.40 -44.92
CA ALA A 121 10.73 -4.49 -44.61
C ALA A 121 11.03 -4.35 -43.09
N ALA A 122 10.78 -5.39 -42.29
CA ALA A 122 11.01 -5.28 -40.86
C ALA A 122 11.61 -6.58 -40.35
N GLU A 123 12.92 -6.71 -40.51
CA GLU A 123 13.75 -7.37 -39.52
C GLU A 123 13.55 -6.57 -38.21
N LYS A 124 12.44 -6.83 -37.52
CA LYS A 124 11.99 -6.04 -36.39
C LYS A 124 12.99 -6.28 -35.28
N ASP A 125 13.73 -5.24 -34.94
CA ASP A 125 14.64 -5.27 -33.83
C ASP A 125 13.83 -5.39 -32.53
N TYR A 126 13.45 -6.62 -32.20
CA TYR A 126 12.47 -6.95 -31.16
C TYR A 126 12.88 -6.43 -29.77
N HIS A 127 14.17 -6.10 -29.59
CA HIS A 127 14.69 -5.48 -28.38
C HIS A 127 14.16 -4.05 -28.16
N SER A 128 13.91 -3.31 -29.24
CA SER A 128 13.35 -1.95 -29.19
C SER A 128 11.88 -1.91 -28.78
N LEU A 129 11.17 -3.03 -28.90
CA LEU A 129 9.75 -3.11 -28.58
C LEU A 129 9.50 -3.26 -27.08
N THR A 130 8.39 -2.68 -26.62
CA THR A 130 7.89 -2.88 -25.26
C THR A 130 7.32 -4.29 -25.08
N VAL A 131 7.27 -4.76 -23.84
CA VAL A 131 6.72 -6.09 -23.51
C VAL A 131 5.26 -6.23 -23.93
N GLU A 132 4.48 -5.15 -23.86
CA GLU A 132 3.09 -5.14 -24.31
C GLU A 132 2.98 -5.37 -25.81
N ARG A 133 3.83 -4.70 -26.61
CA ARG A 133 3.85 -4.88 -28.06
C ARG A 133 4.31 -6.29 -28.45
N LEU A 134 5.29 -6.85 -27.73
CA LEU A 134 5.74 -8.23 -27.92
C LEU A 134 4.63 -9.24 -27.60
N ARG A 135 3.88 -9.05 -26.51
CA ARG A 135 2.73 -9.90 -26.14
C ARG A 135 1.60 -9.81 -27.16
N ALA A 136 1.32 -8.62 -27.69
CA ALA A 136 0.33 -8.43 -28.74
C ALA A 136 0.70 -9.21 -30.01
N LEU A 137 1.96 -9.11 -30.46
CA LEU A 137 2.45 -9.87 -31.61
C LEU A 137 2.39 -11.38 -31.39
N LEU A 138 2.72 -11.86 -30.18
CA LEU A 138 2.59 -13.30 -29.86
C LEU A 138 1.13 -13.75 -29.87
N LYS A 139 0.22 -12.95 -29.32
CA LYS A 139 -1.22 -13.26 -29.31
C LYS A 139 -1.81 -13.27 -30.72
N GLU A 140 -1.41 -12.33 -31.57
CA GLU A 140 -1.78 -12.28 -33.00
C GLU A 140 -1.30 -13.54 -33.75
N ARG A 141 -0.14 -14.08 -33.37
CA ARG A 141 0.44 -15.33 -33.92
C ARG A 141 -0.07 -16.60 -33.23
N GLY A 142 -0.98 -16.50 -32.27
CA GLY A 142 -1.50 -17.65 -31.52
C GLY A 142 -0.50 -18.30 -30.55
N LEU A 143 0.57 -17.59 -30.19
CA LEU A 143 1.65 -18.06 -29.33
C LEU A 143 1.44 -17.64 -27.88
N SER A 144 2.04 -18.41 -26.96
CA SER A 144 2.01 -18.07 -25.53
C SER A 144 2.69 -16.72 -25.25
N SER A 145 1.96 -15.82 -24.60
CA SER A 145 2.42 -14.49 -24.17
C SER A 145 3.04 -14.45 -22.76
N LYS A 146 3.29 -15.63 -22.16
CA LYS A 146 3.92 -15.77 -20.84
C LYS A 146 5.43 -15.86 -20.96
N GLY A 147 6.15 -15.24 -20.01
CA GLY A 147 7.61 -15.27 -19.94
C GLY A 147 8.24 -13.89 -19.73
N LYS A 148 9.58 -13.89 -19.57
CA LYS A 148 10.42 -12.68 -19.55
C LYS A 148 10.55 -12.08 -20.96
N LYS A 149 10.97 -10.80 -21.06
CA LYS A 149 11.10 -10.09 -22.35
C LYS A 149 11.91 -10.89 -23.38
N ASP A 150 13.04 -11.46 -22.96
CA ASP A 150 13.92 -12.24 -23.83
C ASP A 150 13.27 -13.53 -24.36
N GLU A 151 12.44 -14.19 -23.54
CA GLU A 151 11.69 -15.38 -23.97
C GLU A 151 10.65 -15.03 -25.04
N LEU A 152 9.99 -13.87 -24.91
CA LEU A 152 9.02 -13.39 -25.90
C LEU A 152 9.71 -13.06 -27.23
N ILE A 153 10.89 -12.42 -27.16
CA ILE A 153 11.72 -12.09 -28.31
C ILE A 153 12.21 -13.37 -29.01
N ALA A 154 12.75 -14.32 -28.25
CA ALA A 154 13.22 -15.59 -28.78
C ALA A 154 12.10 -16.34 -29.53
N ARG A 155 10.89 -16.39 -28.94
CA ARG A 155 9.72 -17.03 -29.56
C ARG A 155 9.32 -16.35 -30.89
N LEU A 156 9.35 -15.01 -30.94
CA LEU A 156 9.08 -14.26 -32.17
C LEU A 156 10.15 -14.48 -33.24
N LYS A 157 11.43 -14.57 -32.84
CA LYS A 157 12.54 -14.87 -33.76
C LYS A 157 12.46 -16.29 -34.32
N CYS A 158 12.15 -17.30 -33.49
CA CYS A 158 12.01 -18.68 -33.93
C CYS A 158 10.91 -18.86 -34.99
N VAL A 159 9.76 -18.20 -34.82
CA VAL A 159 8.63 -18.31 -35.75
C VAL A 159 8.88 -17.60 -37.08
N ASN A 160 9.61 -16.49 -37.07
CA ASN A 160 10.00 -15.83 -38.31
C ASN A 160 11.12 -16.59 -39.04
N GLY A 161 12.06 -17.21 -38.31
CA GLY A 161 13.13 -18.02 -38.89
C GLY A 161 12.64 -19.31 -39.54
N SER A 162 11.56 -19.92 -39.03
CA SER A 162 10.98 -21.14 -39.62
C SER A 162 10.17 -20.87 -40.90
N SER A 163 9.80 -19.62 -41.17
CA SER A 163 9.00 -19.23 -42.36
C SER A 163 9.87 -18.93 -43.60
N GLN A 164 11.20 -19.04 -43.51
CA GLN A 164 12.13 -18.77 -44.62
C GLN A 164 12.87 -20.01 -45.16
N LYS A 165 12.47 -21.23 -44.79
CA LYS A 165 13.17 -22.47 -45.17
C LYS A 165 12.37 -23.42 -46.08
N SER A 166 11.48 -22.86 -46.90
CA SER A 166 10.73 -23.60 -47.91
C SER A 166 10.80 -22.85 -49.24
N GLU A 167 11.91 -23.03 -49.94
CA GLU A 167 12.06 -23.06 -51.39
C GLU A 167 13.28 -23.92 -51.73
#